data_AF-A0A1M0D1S1-F1
#
_entry.id   AF-A0A1M0D1S1-F1
#
_cell.length_a   1.000
_cell.length_b   1.000
_cell.length_c   1.000
_cell.angle_alpha   90.00
_cell.angle_beta   90.00
_cell.angle_gamma   90.00
#
_symmetry.space_group_name_H-M   'P 1'
#
loop_
_entity.id
_entity.type
_entity.pdbx_description
1 polymer ?
#
loop_
_entity_poly.entity_id
_entity_poly.type
_entity_poly.pdbx_seq_one_letter_code
_entity_poly.pdbx_strand_id
1 'polypeptide(L)'
;MDISTLISSSGRLQLSAAESKIPWEELAFSQRMLENHLSQDDDWASRRQIVIEQQVGWIARQLLVGARTLDIGCGPGLYTHLLAERGYCCHERCNSDPHPTPEIRSRG
;
A
#
# COMPACT_ATOMS: atom_id res chain seq x y z
N MET A 1 -7.56 -28.57 -0.69
CA MET A 1 -8.12 -27.45 -1.47
C MET A 1 -7.14 -27.18 -2.60
N ASP A 2 -7.55 -27.36 -3.85
CA ASP A 2 -6.69 -27.16 -5.05
C ASP A 2 -6.71 -25.68 -5.48
N ILE A 3 -5.57 -25.15 -5.93
CA ILE A 3 -5.41 -23.76 -6.36
C ILE A 3 -6.34 -23.43 -7.52
N SER A 4 -6.55 -24.38 -8.43
CA SER A 4 -7.44 -24.21 -9.58
C SER A 4 -8.89 -23.93 -9.13
N THR A 5 -9.30 -24.53 -8.01
CA THR A 5 -10.64 -24.33 -7.44
C THR A 5 -10.82 -22.90 -6.92
N LEU A 6 -9.77 -22.28 -6.37
CA LEU A 6 -9.81 -20.89 -5.90
C LEU A 6 -9.82 -19.90 -7.06
N ILE A 7 -8.99 -20.13 -8.09
CA ILE A 7 -8.90 -19.26 -9.26
C ILE A 7 -10.22 -19.26 -10.05
N SER A 8 -10.89 -20.42 -10.17
CA SER A 8 -12.18 -20.53 -10.86
C SER A 8 -13.38 -20.12 -10.01
N SER A 9 -13.20 -19.89 -8.70
CA SER A 9 -14.28 -19.45 -7.84
C SER A 9 -14.71 -18.03 -8.21
N SER A 10 -15.94 -17.89 -8.72
CA SER A 10 -16.53 -16.60 -9.13
C SER A 10 -17.56 -16.07 -8.11
N GLY A 11 -17.67 -16.73 -6.95
CA GLY A 11 -18.58 -16.31 -5.88
C GLY A 11 -18.05 -15.10 -5.15
N ARG A 12 -18.93 -14.14 -4.82
CA ARG A 12 -18.59 -13.03 -3.93
C ARG A 12 -18.22 -13.59 -2.56
N LEU A 13 -16.94 -13.56 -2.21
CA LEU A 13 -16.47 -13.90 -0.88
C LEU A 13 -17.12 -12.93 0.11
N GLN A 14 -17.94 -13.48 1.01
CA GLN A 14 -18.51 -12.73 2.13
C GLN A 14 -17.49 -12.79 3.25
N LEU A 15 -16.87 -11.65 3.54
CA LEU A 15 -16.06 -11.48 4.74
C LEU A 15 -16.98 -11.67 5.96
N SER A 16 -16.50 -12.41 6.96
CA SER A 16 -17.30 -12.68 8.15
C SER A 16 -17.39 -11.42 9.01
N ALA A 17 -18.53 -11.19 9.66
CA ALA A 17 -18.72 -10.02 10.54
C ALA A 17 -17.72 -9.97 11.73
N ALA A 18 -17.02 -11.08 12.00
CA ALA A 18 -15.98 -11.18 13.03
C ALA A 18 -14.60 -10.67 12.56
N GLU A 19 -14.44 -10.31 11.29
CA GLU A 19 -13.22 -9.67 10.78
C GLU A 19 -13.25 -8.17 11.12
N SER A 20 -12.88 -7.84 12.36
CA SER A 20 -12.78 -6.45 12.81
C SER A 20 -11.73 -5.70 11.98
N LYS A 21 -12.08 -4.52 11.47
CA LYS A 21 -11.14 -3.62 10.78
C LYS A 21 -10.00 -3.26 11.75
N ILE A 22 -8.77 -3.25 11.25
CA ILE A 22 -7.61 -2.73 12.01
C ILE A 22 -7.94 -1.29 12.44
N PRO A 23 -7.72 -0.91 13.72
CA PRO A 23 -8.18 0.36 14.28
C PRO A 23 -7.28 1.54 13.88
N TRP A 24 -7.12 1.78 12.58
CA TRP A 24 -6.30 2.88 12.06
C TRP A 24 -6.80 4.27 12.47
N GLU A 25 -8.09 4.41 12.77
CA GLU A 25 -8.71 5.67 13.23
C GLU A 25 -8.36 6.00 14.70
N GLU A 26 -7.87 5.03 15.47
CA GLU A 26 -7.46 5.27 16.85
C GLU A 26 -6.08 5.93 16.89
N LEU A 27 -6.02 7.17 17.37
CA LEU A 27 -4.81 7.99 17.39
C LEU A 27 -3.61 7.27 18.03
N ALA A 28 -3.80 6.64 19.19
CA ALA A 28 -2.71 5.96 19.88
C ALA A 28 -2.21 4.74 19.11
N PHE A 29 -3.09 4.04 18.39
CA PHE A 29 -2.71 2.91 17.56
C PHE A 29 -1.94 3.37 16.32
N SER A 30 -2.46 4.34 15.59
CA SER A 30 -1.82 4.86 14.37
C SER A 30 -0.46 5.51 14.64
N GLN A 31 -0.29 6.20 15.77
CA GLN A 31 1.01 6.74 16.19
C GLN A 31 2.05 5.64 16.40
N ARG A 32 1.73 4.59 17.17
CA ARG A 32 2.65 3.46 17.37
C ARG A 32 2.98 2.74 16.06
N MET A 33 1.99 2.58 15.19
CA MET A 33 2.22 1.97 13.89
C MET A 33 3.12 2.83 13.00
N LEU A 34 2.95 4.16 13.03
CA LEU A 34 3.84 5.08 12.32
C LEU A 34 5.27 4.98 12.84
N GLU A 35 5.47 4.97 14.16
CA GLU A 35 6.79 4.77 14.78
C GLU A 35 7.44 3.47 14.31
N ASN A 36 6.69 2.36 14.31
CA ASN A 36 7.18 1.07 13.82
C ASN A 36 7.52 1.11 12.32
N HIS A 37 6.72 1.79 11.50
CA HIS A 37 6.99 1.93 10.06
C HIS A 37 8.23 2.79 9.77
N LEU A 38 8.55 3.75 10.64
CA LEU A 38 9.73 4.61 10.48
C LEU A 38 10.99 3.99 11.08
N SER A 39 10.84 3.08 12.05
CA SER A 39 11.96 2.33 12.62
C SER A 39 12.75 1.58 11.56
N GLN A 40 14.07 1.56 11.72
CA GLN A 40 15.01 0.85 10.84
C GLN A 40 15.65 -0.36 11.54
N ASP A 41 15.16 -0.70 12.74
CA ASP A 41 15.69 -1.79 13.56
C ASP A 41 15.33 -3.17 12.99
N ASP A 42 14.20 -3.26 12.30
CA ASP A 42 13.67 -4.48 11.73
C ASP A 42 12.81 -4.22 10.48
N ASP A 43 12.31 -5.30 9.87
CA ASP A 43 11.55 -5.26 8.61
C ASP A 43 10.05 -5.60 8.82
N TRP A 44 9.50 -5.44 10.04
CA TRP A 44 8.16 -5.94 10.38
C TRP A 44 7.02 -5.05 9.85
N ALA A 45 7.13 -3.73 10.01
CA ALA A 45 6.11 -2.78 9.55
C ALA A 45 6.45 -2.23 8.16
N SER A 46 7.58 -1.54 8.03
CA SER A 46 8.21 -1.23 6.75
C SER A 46 9.44 -2.12 6.57
N ARG A 47 9.88 -2.30 5.33
CA ARG A 47 11.26 -2.76 5.10
C ARG A 47 12.24 -1.64 5.45
N ARG A 48 13.46 -1.99 5.81
CA ARG A 48 14.55 -1.04 5.96
C ARG A 48 14.85 -0.31 4.65
N GLN A 49 15.30 0.92 4.78
CA GLN A 49 15.55 1.87 3.70
C GLN A 49 16.39 1.26 2.57
N ILE A 50 17.46 0.53 2.92
CA ILE A 50 18.33 -0.11 1.91
C ILE A 50 17.58 -1.11 1.02
N VAL A 51 16.60 -1.82 1.57
CA VAL A 51 15.77 -2.77 0.81
C VAL A 51 14.76 -2.01 -0.04
N ILE A 52 14.12 -0.98 0.53
CA ILE A 52 13.17 -0.12 -0.20
C ILE A 52 13.87 0.51 -1.41
N GLU A 53 15.06 1.09 -1.24
CA GLU A 53 15.81 1.71 -2.34
C GLU A 53 16.17 0.74 -3.45
N GLN A 54 16.60 -0.48 -3.10
CA GLN A 54 16.89 -1.53 -4.07
C GLN A 54 15.63 -1.94 -4.84
N GLN A 55 14.51 -2.09 -4.15
CA GLN A 55 13.23 -2.45 -4.74
C GLN A 55 12.69 -1.33 -5.63
N VAL A 56 12.71 -0.08 -5.19
CA VAL A 56 12.33 1.08 -6.01
C VAL A 56 13.22 1.18 -7.24
N GLY A 57 14.52 0.95 -7.10
CA GLY A 57 15.45 0.89 -8.23
C GLY A 57 15.09 -0.23 -9.22
N TRP A 58 14.68 -1.40 -8.72
CA TRP A 58 14.23 -2.50 -9.56
C TRP A 58 12.90 -2.18 -10.27
N ILE A 59 11.91 -1.65 -9.55
CA ILE A 59 10.60 -1.23 -10.08
C ILE A 59 10.79 -0.18 -11.18
N ALA A 60 11.62 0.84 -10.92
CA ALA A 60 11.89 1.91 -11.87
C ALA A 60 12.42 1.37 -13.21
N ARG A 61 13.26 0.32 -13.19
CA ARG A 61 13.77 -0.33 -14.41
C ARG A 61 12.69 -1.10 -15.19
N GLN A 62 11.55 -1.41 -14.58
CA GLN A 62 10.43 -2.08 -15.25
C GLN A 62 9.43 -1.10 -15.87
N LEU A 63 9.50 0.19 -15.51
CA LEU A 63 8.49 1.18 -15.87
C LEU A 63 9.04 2.21 -16.86
N LEU A 64 8.16 2.68 -17.74
CA LEU A 64 8.46 3.86 -18.57
C LEU A 64 8.60 5.10 -17.68
N VAL A 65 9.52 5.99 -18.03
CA VAL A 65 9.68 7.29 -17.36
C VAL A 65 8.33 8.04 -17.37
N GLY A 66 7.90 8.55 -16.22
CA GLY A 66 6.63 9.26 -16.09
C GLY A 66 5.39 8.35 -15.99
N ALA A 67 5.56 7.03 -15.88
CA ALA A 67 4.44 6.11 -15.68
C ALA A 67 3.63 6.49 -14.42
N ARG A 68 2.32 6.25 -14.50
CA ARG A 68 1.40 6.37 -13.37
C ARG A 68 1.46 5.09 -12.54
N THR A 69 1.68 5.21 -11.25
CA THR A 69 1.75 4.09 -10.31
C THR A 69 0.67 4.22 -9.24
N LEU A 70 0.17 3.08 -8.76
CA LEU A 70 -0.78 3.00 -7.65
C LEU A 70 -0.12 2.21 -6.52
N ASP A 71 0.05 2.85 -5.37
CA ASP A 71 0.57 2.21 -4.16
C ASP A 71 -0.59 1.83 -3.23
N ILE A 72 -0.84 0.52 -3.12
CA ILE A 72 -1.91 -0.05 -2.30
C ILE A 72 -1.30 -0.50 -0.98
N GLY A 73 -1.79 0.08 0.12
CA GLY A 73 -1.16 -0.11 1.43
C GLY A 73 0.06 0.79 1.59
N CYS A 74 -0.05 2.06 1.17
CA CYS A 74 1.04 3.04 1.12
C CYS A 74 1.84 3.22 2.41
N GLY A 75 1.26 2.89 3.57
CA GLY A 75 1.87 3.17 4.86
C GLY A 75 2.22 4.66 4.98
N PRO A 76 3.43 5.03 5.44
CA PRO A 76 3.86 6.43 5.48
C PRO A 76 4.44 6.95 4.15
N GLY A 77 4.30 6.22 3.03
CA GLY A 77 4.69 6.69 1.70
C GLY A 77 6.17 6.52 1.33
N LEU A 78 6.89 5.56 1.94
CA LEU A 78 8.34 5.39 1.68
C LEU A 78 8.66 5.02 0.23
N TYR A 79 7.83 4.20 -0.42
CA TYR A 79 8.03 3.79 -1.81
C TYR A 79 7.62 4.88 -2.79
N THR A 80 6.44 5.46 -2.61
CA THR A 80 5.92 6.55 -3.45
C THR A 80 6.79 7.78 -3.40
N HIS A 81 7.35 8.13 -2.23
CA HIS A 81 8.30 9.23 -2.11
C HIS A 81 9.52 9.03 -3.03
N LEU A 82 10.18 7.87 -2.94
CA LEU A 82 11.36 7.57 -3.76
C LEU A 82 11.04 7.40 -5.25
N LEU A 83 9.83 6.95 -5.60
CA LEU A 83 9.36 6.90 -6.99
C LEU A 83 9.05 8.31 -7.52
N ALA A 84 8.43 9.17 -6.73
CA ALA A 84 8.15 10.55 -7.11
C ALA A 84 9.44 11.35 -7.35
N GLU A 85 10.48 11.16 -6.52
CA GLU A 85 11.81 11.74 -6.75
C GLU A 85 12.44 11.31 -8.08
N ARG A 86 12.05 10.14 -8.60
CA ARG A 86 12.49 9.62 -9.91
C ARG A 86 11.59 10.05 -11.07
N GLY A 87 10.58 10.88 -10.81
CA GLY A 87 9.69 11.45 -11.82
C GLY A 87 8.47 10.59 -12.16
N TYR A 88 8.10 9.61 -11.33
CA TYR A 88 6.87 8.84 -11.50
C TYR A 88 5.66 9.55 -10.90
N CYS A 89 4.51 9.45 -11.56
CA CYS A 89 3.25 9.98 -11.06
C CYS A 89 2.60 8.96 -10.13
N CYS A 90 2.67 9.17 -8.82
CA CYS A 90 2.22 8.20 -7.83
C CYS A 90 0.83 8.54 -7.30
N HIS A 91 -0.03 7.53 -7.19
CA HIS A 91 -1.32 7.62 -6.51
C HIS A 91 -1.30 6.70 -5.29
N GLU A 92 -1.66 7.23 -4.13
CA GLU A 92 -1.61 6.50 -2.86
C GLU A 92 -3.00 6.03 -2.43
N ARG A 93 -3.06 4.83 -1.86
CA ARG A 93 -4.26 4.26 -1.23
C ARG A 93 -3.91 3.58 0.08
N CYS A 94 -4.34 4.18 1.19
CA CYS A 94 -4.13 3.66 2.53
C CYS A 94 -5.45 3.11 3.11
N ASN A 95 -5.37 2.18 4.07
CA ASN A 95 -6.57 1.53 4.64
C ASN A 95 -7.48 2.46 5.47
N SER A 96 -6.92 3.61 5.88
CA SER A 96 -7.62 4.72 6.52
C SER A 96 -8.29 5.66 5.51
N ASP A 97 -7.97 5.55 4.22
CA ASP A 97 -8.67 6.36 3.23
C ASP A 97 -10.14 5.96 3.19
N PRO A 98 -11.09 6.92 3.16
CA PRO A 98 -12.47 6.59 2.88
C PRO A 98 -12.53 5.86 1.55
N HIS A 99 -13.28 4.75 1.50
CA HIS A 99 -13.53 4.04 0.23
C HIS A 99 -13.91 5.08 -0.82
N PRO A 100 -13.28 5.08 -2.01
CA PRO A 100 -13.55 6.11 -3.01
C PRO A 100 -15.03 6.02 -3.36
N THR A 101 -15.79 7.04 -2.96
CA THR A 101 -17.11 7.27 -3.55
C THR A 101 -16.89 7.54 -5.05
N PRO A 102 -17.87 7.22 -5.90
CA PRO A 102 -17.74 7.36 -7.35
C PRO A 102 -17.25 8.74 -7.83
N GLU A 103 -17.44 9.78 -7.02
CA GLU A 103 -17.09 11.18 -7.31
C GLU A 103 -15.59 11.46 -7.35
N ILE A 104 -14.77 10.69 -6.61
CA ILE A 104 -13.32 10.93 -6.51
C ILE A 104 -12.57 10.47 -7.79
N ARG A 105 -13.22 9.69 -8.67
CA ARG A 105 -12.64 9.26 -9.96
C ARG A 105 -12.48 10.38 -11.00
N SER A 106 -12.99 11.59 -10.74
CA SER A 106 -13.03 12.69 -11.71
C SER A 106 -11.93 13.75 -11.55
N ARG A 107 -11.03 13.60 -10.57
CA ARG A 107 -9.91 14.52 -10.35
C ARG A 107 -8.62 13.73 -10.13
N GLY A 108 -7.91 13.40 -11.20
CA GLY A 108 -6.61 12.72 -11.17
C GLY A 108 -6.17 12.16 -12.51
#